data_AF-A0A1J4JU87-F1
#
_entry.id   AF-A0A1J4JU87-F1
#
_cell.length_a   1.000
_cell.length_b   1.000
_cell.length_c   1.000
_cell.angle_alpha   90.00
_cell.angle_beta   90.00
_cell.angle_gamma   90.00
#
_symmetry.space_group_name_H-M   'P 1'
#
loop_
_entity.id
_entity.type
_entity.pdbx_description
1 polymer ?
#
loop_
_entity_poly.entity_id
_entity_poly.type
_entity_poly.pdbx_seq_one_letter_code
_entity_poly.pdbx_strand_id
1 'polypeptide(L)'
;MEEEDYSFSPEEPQQPQSPTLLHRSPRSPRTPRSHRSPKVRQPLVLTEDDLEIVNFWADQAIFHDDDLSHCEIDILPKVILQIKTLRDSFLVNTQIDESHLADLALEKAKKVHQNLLVKSASVSLRNDLKKRLKKSNEKYEKTLEIIQNQEKNMCLLFDEQKKQLEQKQNEEIDNLENEWNSSVKIRSYNRTSPLLRELKRQAACLLADKNFDESRNVQKRAEIMEKEEIYKNHLEMQKNYEEQLKMLLKKHKEESRILQKNQEAKKNQHEKAKEAEIEIHTKIIEKIQREINETKNYEKVWSLKHRNDMAKTLPVILTDPSTRKKTITPGEFAEIKLPPLNTGKLAKKTFRSTQRFYDFNKTYT
;
A
#
# COMPACT_ATOMS: atom_id res chain seq x y z
N MET A 1 32.64 1.12 43.11
CA MET A 1 32.36 -0.25 42.65
C MET A 1 31.01 -0.57 43.28
N GLU A 2 29.96 -0.03 42.67
CA GLU A 2 28.57 -0.16 43.12
C GLU A 2 27.92 -1.14 42.14
N GLU A 3 27.52 -2.30 42.67
CA GLU A 3 26.79 -3.33 41.94
C GLU A 3 25.30 -2.96 42.00
N GLU A 4 24.73 -2.59 40.85
CA GLU A 4 23.28 -2.45 40.70
C GLU A 4 22.69 -3.78 40.23
N ASP A 5 21.99 -4.46 41.14
CA ASP A 5 21.19 -5.65 40.89
C ASP A 5 19.99 -5.32 39.98
N TYR A 6 20.12 -5.67 38.70
CA TYR A 6 19.04 -5.54 37.72
C TYR A 6 18.13 -6.78 37.79
N SER A 7 17.06 -6.66 38.58
CA SER A 7 15.98 -7.65 38.69
C SER A 7 15.21 -7.76 37.37
N PHE A 8 15.39 -8.89 36.67
CA PHE A 8 14.67 -9.25 35.45
C PHE A 8 13.34 -9.92 35.81
N SER A 9 12.22 -9.19 35.68
CA SER A 9 10.87 -9.76 35.75
C SER A 9 10.53 -10.48 34.44
N PRO A 10 10.06 -11.74 34.48
CA PRO A 10 9.63 -12.45 33.28
C PRO A 10 8.31 -11.86 32.76
N GLU A 11 8.32 -11.42 31.51
CA GLU A 11 7.14 -10.94 30.78
C GLU A 11 6.24 -12.14 30.44
N GLU A 12 4.97 -12.08 30.86
CA GLU A 12 3.96 -13.10 30.60
C GLU A 12 3.69 -13.26 29.09
N PRO A 13 3.51 -14.50 28.59
CA PRO A 13 3.21 -14.76 27.19
C PRO A 13 1.83 -14.21 26.83
N GLN A 14 1.81 -13.14 26.01
CA GLN A 14 0.59 -12.56 25.46
C GLN A 14 -0.15 -13.61 24.60
N GLN A 15 -1.40 -13.87 24.96
CA GLN A 15 -2.30 -14.75 24.20
C GLN A 15 -2.54 -14.22 22.78
N PRO A 16 -2.73 -15.11 21.79
CA PRO A 16 -3.05 -14.72 20.42
C PRO A 16 -4.40 -14.00 20.38
N GLN A 17 -4.38 -12.70 20.09
CA GLN A 17 -5.57 -11.90 19.85
C GLN A 17 -6.32 -12.48 18.64
N SER A 18 -7.57 -12.88 18.88
CA SER A 18 -8.48 -13.36 17.86
C SER A 18 -8.80 -12.27 16.83
N PRO A 19 -9.05 -12.63 15.56
CA PRO A 19 -9.28 -11.66 14.49
C PRO A 19 -10.55 -10.85 14.81
N THR A 20 -10.36 -9.56 15.08
CA THR A 20 -11.44 -8.60 15.27
C THR A 20 -12.24 -8.50 13.97
N LEU A 21 -13.37 -9.21 13.90
CA LEU A 21 -14.35 -9.04 12.85
C LEU A 21 -14.92 -7.62 12.96
N LEU A 22 -14.44 -6.72 12.10
CA LEU A 22 -14.94 -5.37 11.94
C LEU A 22 -16.44 -5.42 11.56
N HIS A 23 -17.29 -5.36 12.58
CA HIS A 23 -18.72 -5.12 12.45
C HIS A 23 -18.89 -3.73 11.81
N ARG A 24 -19.10 -3.71 10.49
CA ARG A 24 -19.47 -2.50 9.77
C ARG A 24 -20.88 -2.11 10.21
N SER A 25 -20.96 -1.09 11.06
CA SER A 25 -22.22 -0.46 11.42
C SER A 25 -22.97 -0.04 10.14
N PRO A 26 -24.31 -0.23 10.09
CA PRO A 26 -25.11 0.21 8.96
C PRO A 26 -24.96 1.72 8.75
N ARG A 27 -24.62 2.12 7.51
CA ARG A 27 -24.54 3.53 7.13
C ARG A 27 -25.87 4.21 7.41
N SER A 28 -25.87 5.21 8.29
CA SER A 28 -27.01 6.06 8.56
C SER A 28 -27.55 6.69 7.26
N PRO A 29 -28.88 6.81 7.12
CA PRO A 29 -29.48 7.45 5.96
C PRO A 29 -29.00 8.89 5.84
N ARG A 30 -28.51 9.26 4.65
CA ARG A 30 -28.12 10.64 4.32
C ARG A 30 -29.31 11.56 4.59
N THR A 31 -29.13 12.49 5.52
CA THR A 31 -30.09 13.57 5.73
C THR A 31 -30.23 14.40 4.45
N PRO A 32 -31.45 14.80 4.07
CA PRO A 32 -31.67 15.69 2.93
C PRO A 32 -30.94 17.01 3.19
N ARG A 33 -30.14 17.43 2.21
CA ARG A 33 -29.41 18.71 2.24
C ARG A 33 -30.42 19.84 2.45
N SER A 34 -30.31 20.51 3.59
CA SER A 34 -30.96 21.78 3.88
C SER A 34 -30.74 22.76 2.72
N HIS A 35 -31.83 23.17 2.09
CA HIS A 35 -31.85 24.30 1.17
C HIS A 35 -31.51 25.56 1.98
N ARG A 36 -30.27 26.05 1.86
CA ARG A 36 -29.91 27.37 2.40
C ARG A 36 -30.83 28.41 1.75
N SER A 37 -31.62 29.08 2.58
CA SER A 37 -32.38 30.25 2.19
C SER A 37 -31.45 31.29 1.52
N PRO A 38 -31.92 31.98 0.47
CA PRO A 38 -31.13 33.01 -0.18
C PRO A 38 -30.79 34.10 0.84
N LYS A 39 -29.48 34.34 1.01
CA LYS A 39 -28.96 35.40 1.89
C LYS A 39 -29.50 36.73 1.37
N VAL A 40 -30.39 37.36 2.13
CA VAL A 40 -30.88 38.72 1.86
C VAL A 40 -29.66 39.63 1.80
N ARG A 41 -29.36 40.18 0.62
CA ARG A 41 -28.29 41.17 0.46
C ARG A 41 -28.77 42.44 1.15
N GLN A 42 -28.10 42.84 2.23
CA GLN A 42 -28.33 44.16 2.81
C GLN A 42 -27.96 45.23 1.76
N PRO A 43 -28.71 46.34 1.68
CA PRO A 43 -28.38 47.45 0.80
C PRO A 43 -27.02 48.03 1.24
N LEU A 44 -26.10 48.17 0.28
CA LEU A 44 -24.81 48.79 0.51
C LEU A 44 -25.05 50.27 0.79
N VAL A 45 -24.80 50.72 2.02
CA VAL A 45 -24.79 52.15 2.35
C VAL A 45 -23.47 52.72 1.83
N LEU A 46 -23.55 53.71 0.92
CA LEU A 46 -22.39 54.40 0.37
C LEU A 46 -21.93 55.47 1.35
N THR A 47 -20.62 55.59 1.54
CA THR A 47 -20.04 56.72 2.26
C THR A 47 -20.00 57.95 1.35
N GLU A 48 -19.95 59.16 1.91
CA GLU A 48 -19.87 60.40 1.11
C GLU A 48 -18.61 60.41 0.22
N ASP A 49 -17.49 59.91 0.72
CA ASP A 49 -16.24 59.74 -0.03
C ASP A 49 -16.39 58.79 -1.25
N ASP A 50 -17.21 57.73 -1.13
CA ASP A 50 -17.48 56.81 -2.25
C ASP A 50 -18.22 57.52 -3.40
N LEU A 51 -19.08 58.50 -3.07
CA LEU A 51 -19.88 59.22 -4.08
C LEU A 51 -19.00 60.18 -4.89
N GLU A 52 -18.06 60.87 -4.26
CA GLU A 52 -17.10 61.73 -4.96
C GLU A 52 -16.23 60.93 -5.93
N ILE A 53 -15.72 59.77 -5.50
CA ILE A 53 -14.92 58.88 -6.34
C ILE A 53 -15.76 58.34 -7.51
N VAL A 54 -17.00 57.92 -7.26
CA VAL A 54 -17.90 57.42 -8.31
C VAL A 54 -18.23 58.50 -9.35
N ASN A 55 -18.49 59.73 -8.91
CA ASN A 55 -18.75 60.86 -9.80
C ASN A 55 -17.53 61.23 -10.63
N PHE A 56 -16.35 61.29 -10.00
CA PHE A 56 -15.09 61.54 -10.70
C PHE A 56 -14.86 60.54 -11.84
N TRP A 57 -14.99 59.24 -11.57
CA TRP A 57 -14.82 58.21 -12.60
C TRP A 57 -15.93 58.21 -13.66
N ALA A 58 -17.16 58.59 -13.30
CA ALA A 58 -18.26 58.72 -14.26
C ALA A 58 -18.00 59.88 -15.24
N ASP A 59 -17.55 61.03 -14.74
CA ASP A 59 -17.23 62.20 -15.55
C ASP A 59 -16.00 61.94 -16.44
N GLN A 60 -14.96 61.31 -15.89
CA GLN A 60 -13.78 60.89 -16.67
C GLN A 60 -14.14 59.94 -17.82
N ALA A 61 -15.05 59.00 -17.58
CA ALA A 61 -15.50 58.07 -18.61
C ALA A 61 -16.32 58.74 -19.73
N ILE A 62 -17.12 59.76 -19.41
CA ILE A 62 -18.00 60.44 -20.38
C ILE A 62 -17.26 61.51 -21.18
N PHE A 63 -16.43 62.34 -20.51
CA PHE A 63 -15.88 63.56 -21.12
C PHE A 63 -14.43 63.44 -21.58
N HIS A 64 -13.64 62.55 -20.95
CA HIS A 64 -12.21 62.43 -21.23
C HIS A 64 -11.84 61.18 -22.04
N ASP A 65 -12.82 60.29 -22.28
CA ASP A 65 -12.64 59.00 -22.94
C ASP A 65 -11.58 58.09 -22.27
N ASP A 66 -11.37 58.28 -20.96
CA ASP A 66 -10.33 57.60 -20.21
C ASP A 66 -10.66 56.12 -19.97
N ASP A 67 -9.60 55.30 -19.99
CA ASP A 67 -9.70 53.86 -19.77
C ASP A 67 -10.00 53.56 -18.30
N LEU A 68 -11.23 53.12 -18.01
CA LEU A 68 -11.71 52.69 -16.69
C LEU A 68 -10.99 51.44 -16.11
N SER A 69 -9.90 51.00 -16.73
CA SER A 69 -9.13 49.81 -16.36
C SER A 69 -8.46 49.91 -14.97
N HIS A 70 -8.24 51.13 -14.49
CA HIS A 70 -7.63 51.43 -13.18
C HIS A 70 -8.66 51.56 -12.05
N CYS A 71 -9.96 51.57 -12.37
CA CYS A 71 -11.01 51.65 -11.37
C CYS A 71 -11.13 50.34 -10.58
N GLU A 72 -11.36 50.43 -9.26
CA GLU A 72 -11.53 49.25 -8.42
C GLU A 72 -12.79 48.45 -8.82
N ILE A 73 -12.69 47.12 -8.77
CA ILE A 73 -13.74 46.19 -9.22
C ILE A 73 -15.06 46.42 -8.46
N ASP A 74 -14.98 46.84 -7.20
CA ASP A 74 -16.14 47.03 -6.32
C ASP A 74 -16.83 48.39 -6.52
N ILE A 75 -16.11 49.38 -7.07
CA ILE A 75 -16.61 50.74 -7.35
C ILE A 75 -17.25 50.81 -8.75
N LEU A 76 -16.71 50.05 -9.70
CA LEU A 76 -17.12 50.07 -11.10
C LEU A 76 -18.62 49.79 -11.37
N PRO A 77 -19.34 48.89 -10.65
CA PRO A 77 -20.79 48.75 -10.76
C PRO A 77 -21.56 50.03 -10.41
N LYS A 78 -21.06 50.79 -9.42
CA LYS A 78 -21.65 52.05 -8.99
C LYS A 78 -21.42 53.13 -10.04
N VAL A 79 -20.21 53.19 -10.62
CA VAL A 79 -19.88 54.07 -11.75
C VAL A 79 -20.76 53.78 -12.97
N ILE A 80 -20.98 52.50 -13.32
CA ILE A 80 -21.90 52.12 -14.40
C ILE A 80 -23.33 52.61 -14.13
N LEU A 81 -23.79 52.52 -12.88
CA LEU A 81 -25.11 53.00 -12.48
C LEU A 81 -25.20 54.54 -12.53
N GLN A 82 -24.13 55.23 -12.14
CA GLN A 82 -24.06 56.68 -12.20
C GLN A 82 -24.02 57.21 -13.64
N ILE A 83 -23.21 56.62 -14.53
CA ILE A 83 -23.20 56.95 -15.97
C ILE A 83 -24.60 56.73 -16.57
N LYS A 84 -25.30 55.67 -16.16
CA LYS A 84 -26.68 55.43 -16.60
C LYS A 84 -27.63 56.54 -16.14
N THR A 85 -27.54 56.96 -14.88
CA THR A 85 -28.35 58.06 -14.34
C THR A 85 -28.06 59.37 -15.06
N LEU A 86 -26.78 59.68 -15.32
CA LEU A 86 -26.37 60.88 -16.07
C LEU A 86 -26.90 60.85 -17.50
N ARG A 87 -26.79 59.71 -18.20
CA ARG A 87 -27.40 59.51 -19.52
C ARG A 87 -28.90 59.77 -19.50
N ASP A 88 -29.62 59.16 -18.55
CA ASP A 88 -31.07 59.32 -18.43
C ASP A 88 -31.42 60.81 -18.16
N SER A 89 -30.57 61.56 -17.45
CA SER A 89 -30.73 63.00 -17.25
C SER A 89 -30.48 63.83 -18.53
N PHE A 90 -29.50 63.48 -19.35
CA PHE A 90 -29.24 64.13 -20.64
C PHE A 90 -30.39 63.92 -21.63
N LEU A 91 -31.00 62.74 -21.63
CA LEU A 91 -32.20 62.46 -22.43
C LEU A 91 -33.40 63.32 -22.02
N VAL A 92 -33.63 63.49 -20.71
CA VAL A 92 -34.69 64.38 -20.19
C VAL A 92 -34.44 65.83 -20.58
N ASN A 93 -33.17 66.25 -20.57
CA ASN A 93 -32.75 67.61 -20.92
C ASN A 93 -32.57 67.85 -22.43
N THR A 94 -32.91 66.87 -23.29
CA THR A 94 -32.75 66.94 -24.76
C THR A 94 -31.32 67.14 -25.27
N GLN A 95 -30.33 66.78 -24.45
CA GLN A 95 -28.89 66.80 -24.76
C GLN A 95 -28.49 65.48 -25.44
N ILE A 96 -28.72 65.41 -26.76
CA ILE A 96 -28.60 64.17 -27.54
C ILE A 96 -27.14 63.73 -27.69
N ASP A 97 -26.22 64.68 -27.93
CA ASP A 97 -24.80 64.39 -28.16
C ASP A 97 -24.14 63.87 -26.89
N GLU A 98 -24.42 64.48 -25.74
CA GLU A 98 -23.94 64.05 -24.43
C GLU A 98 -24.55 62.70 -24.01
N SER A 99 -25.82 62.46 -24.33
CA SER A 99 -26.44 61.15 -24.12
C SER A 99 -25.74 60.05 -24.93
N HIS A 100 -25.36 60.34 -26.17
CA HIS A 100 -24.65 59.38 -27.03
C HIS A 100 -23.25 59.06 -26.48
N LEU A 101 -22.51 60.08 -26.02
CA LEU A 101 -21.22 59.89 -25.34
C LEU A 101 -21.38 59.05 -24.06
N ALA A 102 -22.43 59.29 -23.28
CA ALA A 102 -22.71 58.51 -22.08
C ALA A 102 -23.06 57.04 -22.39
N ASP A 103 -23.77 56.75 -23.49
CA ASP A 103 -24.00 55.37 -23.94
C ASP A 103 -22.71 54.66 -24.37
N LEU A 104 -21.81 55.34 -25.09
CA LEU A 104 -20.49 54.80 -25.45
C LEU A 104 -19.64 54.51 -24.20
N ALA A 105 -19.59 55.46 -23.27
CA ALA A 105 -18.89 55.30 -21.99
C ALA A 105 -19.46 54.12 -21.17
N LEU A 106 -20.79 53.97 -21.17
CA LEU A 106 -21.48 52.88 -20.48
C LEU A 106 -21.18 51.51 -21.10
N GLU A 107 -21.08 51.41 -22.43
CA GLU A 107 -20.63 50.18 -23.09
C GLU A 107 -19.18 49.84 -22.75
N LYS A 108 -18.28 50.83 -22.78
CA LYS A 108 -16.86 50.66 -22.40
C LYS A 108 -16.75 50.21 -20.94
N ALA A 109 -17.44 50.90 -20.03
CA ALA A 109 -17.46 50.57 -18.60
C ALA A 109 -17.96 49.16 -18.33
N LYS A 110 -19.04 48.71 -19.00
CA LYS A 110 -19.55 47.34 -18.91
C LYS A 110 -18.52 46.31 -19.39
N LYS A 111 -17.86 46.55 -20.52
CA LYS A 111 -16.81 45.66 -21.08
C LYS A 111 -15.62 45.56 -20.13
N VAL A 112 -15.15 46.69 -19.61
CA VAL A 112 -14.05 46.74 -18.63
C VAL A 112 -14.43 45.99 -17.35
N HIS A 113 -15.63 46.22 -16.82
CA HIS A 113 -16.11 45.53 -15.63
C HIS A 113 -16.18 44.01 -15.81
N GLN A 114 -16.74 43.56 -16.93
CA GLN A 114 -16.77 42.15 -17.28
C GLN A 114 -15.34 41.57 -17.36
N ASN A 115 -14.41 42.25 -18.03
CA ASN A 115 -13.02 41.80 -18.14
C ASN A 115 -12.32 41.71 -16.77
N LEU A 116 -12.55 42.67 -15.88
CA LEU A 116 -12.00 42.66 -14.53
C LEU A 116 -12.58 41.52 -13.68
N LEU A 117 -13.89 41.24 -13.79
CA LEU A 117 -14.53 40.10 -13.13
C LEU A 117 -13.99 38.76 -13.63
N VAL A 118 -13.78 38.63 -14.95
CA VAL A 118 -13.19 37.43 -15.57
C VAL A 118 -11.76 37.23 -15.04
N LYS A 119 -10.94 38.30 -15.02
CA LYS A 119 -9.56 38.26 -14.51
C LYS A 119 -9.52 37.91 -13.03
N SER A 120 -10.31 38.57 -12.18
CA SER A 120 -10.32 38.33 -10.73
C SER A 120 -10.78 36.90 -10.39
N ALA A 121 -11.79 36.38 -11.10
CA ALA A 121 -12.24 35.00 -10.96
C ALA A 121 -11.13 33.99 -11.31
N SER A 122 -10.36 34.25 -12.37
CA SER A 122 -9.22 33.40 -12.76
C SER A 122 -8.08 33.47 -11.74
N VAL A 123 -7.74 34.66 -11.24
CA VAL A 123 -6.70 34.84 -10.21
C VAL A 123 -7.07 34.11 -8.93
N SER A 124 -8.31 34.23 -8.45
CA SER A 124 -8.80 33.52 -7.28
C SER A 124 -8.68 32.00 -7.46
N LEU A 125 -9.16 31.47 -8.60
CA LEU A 125 -9.07 30.04 -8.88
C LEU A 125 -7.63 29.55 -8.95
N ARG A 126 -6.74 30.30 -9.61
CA ARG A 126 -5.32 29.99 -9.68
C ARG A 126 -4.67 29.93 -8.30
N ASN A 127 -5.00 30.85 -7.40
CA ASN A 127 -4.48 30.85 -6.04
C ASN A 127 -4.97 29.63 -5.24
N ASP A 128 -6.24 29.25 -5.40
CA ASP A 128 -6.78 28.04 -4.76
C ASP A 128 -6.13 26.76 -5.30
N LEU A 129 -5.89 26.68 -6.61
CA LEU A 129 -5.15 25.57 -7.22
C LEU A 129 -3.70 25.51 -6.73
N LYS A 130 -3.00 26.64 -6.60
CA LYS A 130 -1.65 26.69 -6.01
C LYS A 130 -1.63 26.20 -4.57
N LYS A 131 -2.62 26.58 -3.75
CA LYS A 131 -2.77 26.06 -2.38
C LYS A 131 -3.00 24.54 -2.37
N ARG A 132 -3.85 24.03 -3.27
CA ARG A 132 -4.08 22.58 -3.43
C ARG A 132 -2.83 21.85 -3.88
N LEU A 133 -2.05 22.42 -4.80
CA LEU A 133 -0.78 21.88 -5.28
C LEU A 133 0.22 21.74 -4.12
N LYS A 134 0.41 22.82 -3.34
CA LYS A 134 1.28 22.80 -2.15
C LYS A 134 0.90 21.68 -1.18
N LYS A 135 -0.40 21.57 -0.85
CA LYS A 135 -0.92 20.48 0.01
C LYS A 135 -0.70 19.09 -0.58
N SER A 136 -0.79 18.94 -1.90
CA SER A 136 -0.55 17.67 -2.57
C SER A 136 0.92 17.27 -2.52
N ASN A 137 1.83 18.23 -2.71
CA ASN A 137 3.27 18.02 -2.59
C ASN A 137 3.67 17.67 -1.16
N GLU A 138 3.16 18.39 -0.16
CA GLU A 138 3.41 18.06 1.25
C GLU A 138 2.95 16.64 1.61
N LYS A 139 1.83 16.17 1.04
CA LYS A 139 1.39 14.79 1.22
C LYS A 139 2.31 13.80 0.54
N TYR A 140 2.75 14.09 -0.68
CA TYR A 140 3.68 13.25 -1.42
C TYR A 140 5.01 13.06 -0.66
N GLU A 141 5.60 14.15 -0.16
CA GLU A 141 6.84 14.09 0.64
C GLU A 141 6.66 13.23 1.91
N LYS A 142 5.55 13.39 2.63
CA LYS A 142 5.25 12.55 3.80
C LYS A 142 5.10 11.08 3.44
N THR A 143 4.46 10.77 2.32
CA THR A 143 4.35 9.38 1.83
C THR A 143 5.74 8.81 1.53
N LEU A 144 6.63 9.58 0.91
CA LEU A 144 8.02 9.15 0.66
C LEU A 144 8.79 8.87 1.96
N GLU A 145 8.65 9.73 2.96
CA GLU A 145 9.28 9.54 4.28
C GLU A 145 8.78 8.25 4.96
N ILE A 146 7.46 8.00 4.91
CA ILE A 146 6.86 6.77 5.46
C ILE A 146 7.41 5.54 4.73
N ILE A 147 7.47 5.58 3.39
CA ILE A 147 8.01 4.48 2.57
C ILE A 147 9.47 4.20 2.93
N GLN A 148 10.31 5.23 3.08
CA GLN A 148 11.71 5.06 3.45
C GLN A 148 11.86 4.42 4.84
N ASN A 149 11.03 4.83 5.81
CA ASN A 149 11.05 4.26 7.15
C ASN A 149 10.58 2.79 7.12
N GLN A 150 9.57 2.46 6.32
CA GLN A 150 9.14 1.08 6.11
C GLN A 150 10.25 0.23 5.47
N GLU A 151 10.96 0.73 4.46
CA GLU A 151 12.09 0.04 3.83
C GLU A 151 13.21 -0.26 4.83
N LYS A 152 13.59 0.71 5.67
CA LYS A 152 14.58 0.52 6.74
C LYS A 152 14.15 -0.56 7.72
N ASN A 153 12.90 -0.50 8.20
CA ASN A 153 12.37 -1.48 9.14
C ASN A 153 12.32 -2.88 8.52
N MET A 154 11.94 -2.99 7.24
CA MET A 154 11.93 -4.26 6.50
C MET A 154 13.33 -4.85 6.38
N CYS A 155 14.35 -4.04 6.10
CA CYS A 155 15.74 -4.48 6.05
C CYS A 155 16.20 -5.04 7.40
N LEU A 156 15.96 -4.31 8.50
CA LEU A 156 16.31 -4.75 9.85
C LEU A 156 15.65 -6.09 10.20
N LEU A 157 14.35 -6.23 9.92
CA LEU A 157 13.61 -7.47 10.15
C LEU A 157 14.15 -8.65 9.34
N PHE A 158 14.58 -8.41 8.09
CA PHE A 158 15.16 -9.46 7.27
C PHE A 158 16.53 -9.92 7.75
N ASP A 159 17.35 -9.00 8.25
CA ASP A 159 18.65 -9.33 8.80
C ASP A 159 18.52 -10.05 10.14
N GLU A 160 17.55 -9.66 10.97
CA GLU A 160 17.22 -10.39 12.20
C GLU A 160 16.76 -11.82 11.91
N GLN A 161 15.85 -12.01 10.94
CA GLN A 161 15.41 -13.36 10.53
C GLN A 161 16.56 -14.24 10.04
N LYS A 162 17.52 -13.67 9.31
CA LYS A 162 18.72 -14.40 8.87
C LYS A 162 19.57 -14.81 10.06
N LYS A 163 19.84 -13.90 10.99
CA LYS A 163 20.61 -14.20 12.20
C LYS A 163 19.95 -15.28 13.05
N GLN A 164 18.64 -15.20 13.24
CA GLN A 164 17.87 -16.23 13.98
C GLN A 164 17.97 -17.60 13.28
N LEU A 165 17.90 -17.63 11.94
CA LEU A 165 18.06 -18.87 11.19
C LEU A 165 19.49 -19.42 11.33
N GLU A 166 20.52 -18.58 11.19
CA GLU A 166 21.92 -18.97 11.36
C GLU A 166 22.20 -19.50 12.75
N GLN A 167 21.70 -18.82 13.80
CA GLN A 167 21.83 -19.28 15.17
C GLN A 167 21.20 -20.66 15.37
N LYS A 168 19.95 -20.85 14.89
CA LYS A 168 19.27 -22.15 14.95
C LYS A 168 20.05 -23.23 14.19
N GLN A 169 20.62 -22.90 13.03
CA GLN A 169 21.40 -23.84 12.23
C GLN A 169 22.69 -24.26 12.96
N ASN A 170 23.38 -23.33 13.63
CA ASN A 170 24.53 -23.63 14.46
C ASN A 170 24.14 -24.51 15.65
N GLU A 171 23.06 -24.19 16.34
CA GLU A 171 22.54 -25.02 17.44
C GLU A 171 22.19 -26.44 16.96
N GLU A 172 21.62 -26.61 15.76
CA GLU A 172 21.36 -27.93 15.19
C GLU A 172 22.65 -28.72 14.90
N ILE A 173 23.74 -28.05 14.49
CA ILE A 173 25.06 -28.67 14.29
C ILE A 173 25.67 -29.08 15.63
N ASP A 174 25.69 -28.18 16.61
CA ASP A 174 26.23 -28.45 17.95
C ASP A 174 25.48 -29.62 18.61
N ASN A 175 24.16 -29.67 18.46
CA ASN A 175 23.35 -30.78 18.95
C ASN A 175 23.67 -32.10 18.26
N LEU A 176 23.92 -32.08 16.94
CA LEU A 176 24.36 -33.27 16.21
C LEU A 176 25.72 -33.74 16.75
N GLU A 177 26.69 -32.84 16.89
CA GLU A 177 28.01 -33.17 17.44
C GLU A 177 27.92 -33.74 18.86
N ASN A 178 27.10 -33.13 19.72
CA ASN A 178 26.87 -33.60 21.08
C ASN A 178 26.20 -34.99 21.12
N GLU A 179 25.24 -35.26 20.23
CA GLU A 179 24.62 -36.59 20.10
C GLU A 179 25.67 -37.64 19.69
N TRP A 180 26.49 -37.32 18.69
CA TRP A 180 27.48 -38.25 18.14
C TRP A 180 28.66 -38.50 19.09
N ASN A 181 29.01 -37.52 19.92
CA ASN A 181 29.98 -37.67 21.01
C ASN A 181 29.38 -38.28 22.29
N SER A 182 28.07 -38.52 22.33
CA SER A 182 27.43 -39.09 23.51
C SER A 182 27.86 -40.53 23.76
N SER A 183 27.97 -40.90 25.04
CA SER A 183 28.32 -42.28 25.43
C SER A 183 27.35 -43.34 24.90
N VAL A 184 26.09 -42.97 24.64
CA VAL A 184 25.08 -43.87 24.11
C VAL A 184 25.36 -44.18 22.64
N LYS A 185 25.66 -43.16 21.84
CA LYS A 185 25.97 -43.33 20.42
C LYS A 185 27.28 -44.09 20.24
N ILE A 186 28.33 -43.71 20.96
CA ILE A 186 29.62 -44.42 20.94
C ILE A 186 29.44 -45.91 21.30
N ARG A 187 28.62 -46.22 22.32
CA ARG A 187 28.33 -47.62 22.70
C ARG A 187 27.62 -48.42 21.60
N SER A 188 26.78 -47.79 20.78
CA SER A 188 26.11 -48.51 19.68
C SER A 188 27.08 -49.01 18.61
N TYR A 189 28.20 -48.31 18.40
CA TYR A 189 29.25 -48.70 17.46
C TYR A 189 30.33 -49.58 18.09
N ASN A 190 30.55 -49.50 19.41
CA ASN A 190 31.56 -50.30 20.13
C ASN A 190 31.11 -51.75 20.44
N ARG A 191 30.25 -52.35 19.61
CA ARG A 191 29.78 -53.73 19.85
C ARG A 191 30.77 -54.75 19.27
N THR A 192 31.42 -55.50 20.14
CA THR A 192 32.34 -56.59 19.75
C THR A 192 31.63 -57.71 19.01
N SER A 193 32.27 -58.29 18.01
CA SER A 193 31.72 -59.44 17.29
C SER A 193 31.56 -60.68 18.19
N PRO A 194 30.68 -61.62 17.83
CA PRO A 194 30.58 -62.91 18.52
C PRO A 194 31.90 -63.68 18.54
N LEU A 195 32.68 -63.60 17.45
CA LEU A 195 33.96 -64.28 17.32
C LEU A 195 35.02 -63.72 18.26
N LEU A 196 35.13 -62.38 18.37
CA LEU A 196 36.04 -61.74 19.30
C LEU A 196 35.68 -62.08 20.76
N ARG A 197 34.39 -62.10 21.10
CA ARG A 197 33.91 -62.52 22.42
C ARG A 197 34.27 -63.98 22.72
N GLU A 198 34.15 -64.86 21.73
CA GLU A 198 34.52 -66.27 21.87
C GLU A 198 36.03 -66.46 22.05
N LEU A 199 36.88 -65.76 21.28
CA LEU A 199 38.33 -65.79 21.46
C LEU A 199 38.75 -65.29 22.85
N LYS A 200 38.14 -64.21 23.35
CA LYS A 200 38.38 -63.71 24.71
C LYS A 200 37.94 -64.72 25.77
N ARG A 201 36.80 -65.38 25.58
CA ARG A 201 36.30 -66.46 26.45
C ARG A 201 37.26 -67.66 26.45
N GLN A 202 37.69 -68.10 25.26
CA GLN A 202 38.63 -69.22 25.10
C GLN A 202 39.99 -68.92 25.76
N ALA A 203 40.53 -67.71 25.58
CA ALA A 203 41.76 -67.29 26.24
C ALA A 203 41.64 -67.35 27.78
N ALA A 204 40.50 -66.92 28.33
CA ALA A 204 40.21 -66.96 29.77
C ALA A 204 40.07 -68.41 30.29
N CYS A 205 39.39 -69.29 29.54
CA CYS A 205 39.30 -70.72 29.89
C CYS A 205 40.69 -71.38 29.89
N LEU A 206 41.49 -71.20 28.83
CA LEU A 206 42.85 -71.75 28.74
C LEU A 206 43.77 -71.24 29.86
N LEU A 207 43.58 -69.99 30.27
CA LEU A 207 44.32 -69.41 31.41
C LEU A 207 43.93 -70.08 32.73
N ALA A 208 42.63 -70.36 32.95
CA ALA A 208 42.15 -71.07 34.13
C ALA A 208 42.64 -72.53 34.17
N ASP A 209 42.75 -73.17 33.00
CA ASP A 209 43.26 -74.54 32.83
C ASP A 209 44.80 -74.62 32.90
N LYS A 210 45.50 -73.48 33.11
CA LYS A 210 46.97 -73.35 33.18
C LYS A 210 47.71 -73.65 31.87
N ASN A 211 47.03 -73.59 30.73
CA ASN A 211 47.63 -73.81 29.42
C ASN A 211 48.13 -72.47 28.83
N PHE A 212 49.25 -71.98 29.36
CA PHE A 212 49.71 -70.59 29.14
C PHE A 212 50.11 -70.29 27.68
N ASP A 213 50.76 -71.21 26.98
CA ASP A 213 51.25 -70.97 25.61
C ASP A 213 50.10 -70.83 24.60
N GLU A 214 49.10 -71.70 24.70
CA GLU A 214 47.89 -71.64 23.88
C GLU A 214 47.07 -70.38 24.21
N SER A 215 46.90 -70.07 25.50
CA SER A 215 46.21 -68.84 25.93
C SER A 215 46.86 -67.60 25.32
N ARG A 216 48.20 -67.52 25.33
CA ARG A 216 48.95 -66.40 24.73
C ARG A 216 48.72 -66.30 23.22
N ASN A 217 48.63 -67.42 22.51
CA ASN A 217 48.37 -67.43 21.06
C ASN A 217 46.93 -66.99 20.73
N VAL A 218 45.93 -67.49 21.48
CA VAL A 218 44.53 -67.07 21.32
C VAL A 218 44.36 -65.59 21.67
N GLN A 219 45.03 -65.11 22.72
CA GLN A 219 45.01 -63.70 23.11
C GLN A 219 45.60 -62.79 22.04
N LYS A 220 46.76 -63.12 21.46
CA LYS A 220 47.33 -62.35 20.32
C LYS A 220 46.35 -62.26 19.15
N ARG A 221 45.66 -63.36 18.84
CA ARG A 221 44.63 -63.39 17.78
C ARG A 221 43.44 -62.50 18.12
N ALA A 222 42.99 -62.52 19.38
CA ALA A 222 41.93 -61.64 19.86
C ALA A 222 42.34 -60.16 19.78
N GLU A 223 43.57 -59.81 20.15
CA GLU A 223 44.08 -58.43 20.08
C GLU A 223 44.17 -57.90 18.65
N ILE A 224 44.61 -58.73 17.70
CA ILE A 224 44.64 -58.35 16.27
C ILE A 224 43.21 -58.09 15.77
N MET A 225 42.29 -59.01 16.06
CA MET A 225 40.88 -58.90 15.66
C MET A 225 40.19 -57.69 16.31
N GLU A 226 40.48 -57.41 17.58
CA GLU A 226 39.97 -56.24 18.29
C GLU A 226 40.41 -54.93 17.64
N LYS A 227 41.68 -54.81 17.26
CA LYS A 227 42.18 -53.62 16.55
C LYS A 227 41.49 -53.43 15.21
N GLU A 228 41.28 -54.52 14.45
CA GLU A 228 40.56 -54.47 13.18
C GLU A 228 39.09 -54.08 13.34
N GLU A 229 38.39 -54.63 14.35
CA GLU A 229 37.00 -54.30 14.65
C GLU A 229 36.85 -52.84 15.10
N ILE A 230 37.72 -52.36 15.99
CA ILE A 230 37.72 -50.96 16.43
C ILE A 230 37.89 -50.03 15.22
N TYR A 231 38.86 -50.31 14.34
CA TYR A 231 39.09 -49.49 13.16
C TYR A 231 37.89 -49.49 12.20
N LYS A 232 37.30 -50.67 11.93
CA LYS A 232 36.11 -50.79 11.06
C LYS A 232 34.91 -50.06 11.64
N ASN A 233 34.64 -50.25 12.93
CA ASN A 233 33.51 -49.61 13.61
C ASN A 233 33.68 -48.09 13.67
N HIS A 234 34.90 -47.60 13.91
CA HIS A 234 35.21 -46.17 13.85
C HIS A 234 34.97 -45.60 12.45
N LEU A 235 35.45 -46.28 11.40
CA LEU A 235 35.24 -45.86 10.01
C LEU A 235 33.75 -45.80 9.64
N GLU A 236 32.97 -46.80 10.07
CA GLU A 236 31.53 -46.83 9.87
C GLU A 236 30.81 -45.72 10.63
N MET A 237 31.20 -45.48 11.89
CA MET A 237 30.68 -44.38 12.69
C MET A 237 30.93 -43.04 12.01
N GLN A 238 32.17 -42.78 11.56
CA GLN A 238 32.54 -41.56 10.87
C GLN A 238 31.75 -41.38 9.57
N LYS A 239 31.65 -42.42 8.74
CA LYS A 239 30.88 -42.37 7.49
C LYS A 239 29.41 -42.00 7.74
N ASN A 240 28.80 -42.62 8.75
CA ASN A 240 27.40 -42.35 9.08
C ASN A 240 27.20 -40.92 9.62
N TYR A 241 28.16 -40.41 10.41
CA TYR A 241 28.16 -39.01 10.86
C TYR A 241 28.26 -38.05 9.68
N GLU A 242 29.20 -38.27 8.76
CA GLU A 242 29.38 -37.44 7.56
C GLU A 242 28.12 -37.43 6.68
N GLU A 243 27.45 -38.57 6.53
CA GLU A 243 26.19 -38.66 5.79
C GLU A 243 25.07 -37.85 6.46
N GLN A 244 24.94 -37.95 7.79
CA GLN A 244 23.95 -37.17 8.52
C GLN A 244 24.24 -35.68 8.48
N LEU A 245 25.49 -35.27 8.67
CA LEU A 245 25.92 -33.88 8.55
C LEU A 245 25.62 -33.33 7.15
N LYS A 246 25.92 -34.09 6.10
CA LYS A 246 25.61 -33.72 4.72
C LYS A 246 24.11 -33.52 4.50
N MET A 247 23.27 -34.38 5.07
CA MET A 247 21.81 -34.25 4.99
C MET A 247 21.31 -33.02 5.75
N LEU A 248 21.87 -32.73 6.92
CA LEU A 248 21.58 -31.55 7.73
C LEU A 248 21.95 -30.26 6.98
N LEU A 249 23.16 -30.17 6.44
CA LEU A 249 23.60 -29.02 5.65
C LEU A 249 22.75 -28.81 4.40
N LYS A 250 22.29 -29.89 3.75
CA LYS A 250 21.37 -29.81 2.62
C LYS A 250 20.02 -29.22 3.03
N LYS A 251 19.49 -29.61 4.21
CA LYS A 251 18.27 -29.03 4.80
C LYS A 251 18.48 -27.54 5.09
N HIS A 252 19.57 -27.16 5.77
CA HIS A 252 19.90 -25.76 6.06
C HIS A 252 19.95 -24.89 4.81
N LYS A 253 20.62 -25.38 3.75
CA LYS A 253 20.68 -24.67 2.46
C LYS A 253 19.29 -24.43 1.87
N GLU A 254 18.40 -25.41 1.96
CA GLU A 254 17.03 -25.27 1.45
C GLU A 254 16.20 -24.30 2.31
N GLU A 255 16.34 -24.34 3.63
CA GLU A 255 15.69 -23.38 4.53
C GLU A 255 16.13 -21.93 4.25
N SER A 256 17.44 -21.70 4.09
CA SER A 256 17.99 -20.40 3.75
C SER A 256 17.50 -19.92 2.38
N ARG A 257 17.39 -20.83 1.40
CA ARG A 257 16.83 -20.53 0.07
C ARG A 257 15.36 -20.13 0.15
N ILE A 258 14.56 -20.87 0.92
CA ILE A 258 13.14 -20.58 1.13
C ILE A 258 12.97 -19.23 1.82
N LEU A 259 13.75 -18.96 2.87
CA LEU A 259 13.74 -17.67 3.56
C LEU A 259 14.05 -16.53 2.60
N GLN A 260 15.13 -16.63 1.83
CA GLN A 260 15.52 -15.62 0.86
C GLN A 260 14.42 -15.36 -0.19
N LYS A 261 13.82 -16.42 -0.73
CA LYS A 261 12.69 -16.30 -1.67
C LYS A 261 11.48 -15.60 -1.04
N ASN A 262 11.17 -15.89 0.21
CA ASN A 262 10.08 -15.24 0.93
C ASN A 262 10.39 -13.76 1.20
N GLN A 263 11.63 -13.41 1.55
CA GLN A 263 12.07 -12.03 1.71
C GLN A 263 11.97 -11.26 0.39
N GLU A 264 12.43 -11.84 -0.71
CA GLU A 264 12.33 -11.26 -2.06
C GLU A 264 10.88 -11.05 -2.48
N ALA A 265 9.99 -12.03 -2.26
CA ALA A 265 8.56 -11.88 -2.54
C ALA A 265 7.94 -10.72 -1.77
N LYS A 266 8.28 -10.56 -0.48
CA LYS A 266 7.85 -9.42 0.35
C LYS A 266 8.40 -8.09 -0.16
N LYS A 267 9.67 -8.04 -0.58
CA LYS A 267 10.27 -6.84 -1.19
C LYS A 267 9.53 -6.45 -2.46
N ASN A 268 9.30 -7.41 -3.36
CA ASN A 268 8.61 -7.16 -4.62
C ASN A 268 7.15 -6.71 -4.40
N GLN A 269 6.47 -7.25 -3.38
CA GLN A 269 5.14 -6.79 -3.01
C GLN A 269 5.16 -5.34 -2.50
N HIS A 270 6.12 -5.01 -1.65
CA HIS A 270 6.29 -3.65 -1.13
C HIS A 270 6.65 -2.67 -2.25
N GLU A 271 7.55 -3.04 -3.15
CA GLU A 271 7.95 -2.21 -4.29
C GLU A 271 6.77 -1.88 -5.21
N LYS A 272 5.94 -2.88 -5.53
CA LYS A 272 4.70 -2.65 -6.29
C LYS A 272 3.71 -1.73 -5.58
N ALA A 273 3.57 -1.87 -4.26
CA ALA A 273 2.71 -1.00 -3.46
C ALA A 273 3.24 0.45 -3.46
N LYS A 274 4.54 0.62 -3.27
CA LYS A 274 5.26 1.90 -3.36
C LYS A 274 5.05 2.57 -4.70
N GLU A 275 5.27 1.85 -5.80
CA GLU A 275 5.08 2.37 -7.16
C GLU A 275 3.64 2.85 -7.37
N ALA A 276 2.65 2.06 -6.95
CA ALA A 276 1.24 2.41 -7.06
C ALA A 276 0.88 3.67 -6.25
N GLU A 277 1.39 3.80 -5.03
CA GLU A 277 1.16 4.99 -4.20
C GLU A 277 1.81 6.24 -4.78
N ILE A 278 3.06 6.14 -5.23
CA ILE A 278 3.78 7.23 -5.90
C ILE A 278 3.01 7.66 -7.15
N GLU A 279 2.56 6.71 -7.97
CA GLU A 279 1.81 6.98 -9.20
C GLU A 279 0.48 7.72 -8.94
N ILE A 280 -0.21 7.39 -7.85
CA ILE A 280 -1.44 8.11 -7.46
C ILE A 280 -1.13 9.58 -7.17
N HIS A 281 -0.08 9.85 -6.38
CA HIS A 281 0.30 11.21 -6.02
C HIS A 281 0.80 12.02 -7.22
N THR A 282 1.61 11.43 -8.10
CA THR A 282 2.10 12.10 -9.31
C THR A 282 0.95 12.46 -10.23
N LYS A 283 0.00 11.55 -10.49
CA LYS A 283 -1.20 11.83 -11.30
C LYS A 283 -2.04 12.98 -10.73
N ILE A 284 -2.18 13.07 -9.41
CA ILE A 284 -2.91 14.17 -8.75
C ILE A 284 -2.17 15.49 -8.96
N ILE A 285 -0.86 15.51 -8.75
CA ILE A 285 -0.02 16.70 -8.95
C ILE A 285 -0.08 17.17 -10.41
N GLU A 286 0.11 16.26 -11.37
CA GLU A 286 0.01 16.54 -12.80
C GLU A 286 -1.36 17.08 -13.20
N LYS A 287 -2.45 16.51 -12.63
CA LYS A 287 -3.79 17.02 -12.87
C LYS A 287 -3.95 18.46 -12.38
N ILE A 288 -3.50 18.76 -11.16
CA ILE A 288 -3.57 20.13 -10.61
C ILE A 288 -2.72 21.08 -11.45
N GLN A 289 -1.54 20.64 -11.90
CA GLN A 289 -0.65 21.45 -12.75
C GLN A 289 -1.29 21.76 -14.12
N ARG A 290 -1.97 20.77 -14.71
CA ARG A 290 -2.79 20.98 -15.92
C ARG A 290 -3.92 21.98 -15.67
N GLU A 291 -4.67 21.82 -14.57
CA GLU A 291 -5.73 22.78 -14.18
C GLU A 291 -5.15 24.20 -14.04
N ILE A 292 -3.97 24.37 -13.44
CA ILE A 292 -3.28 25.67 -13.34
C ILE A 292 -2.92 26.22 -14.72
N ASN A 293 -2.43 25.40 -15.64
CA ASN A 293 -2.13 25.84 -17.01
C ASN A 293 -3.38 26.29 -17.75
N GLU A 294 -4.50 25.59 -17.57
CA GLU A 294 -5.79 25.95 -18.17
C GLU A 294 -6.33 27.30 -17.64
N THR A 295 -5.99 27.69 -16.40
CA THR A 295 -6.38 29.02 -15.88
C THR A 295 -5.77 30.20 -16.62
N LYS A 296 -4.78 29.98 -17.50
CA LYS A 296 -4.25 31.05 -18.39
C LYS A 296 -5.33 31.55 -19.36
N ASN A 297 -6.31 30.72 -19.72
CA ASN A 297 -7.41 31.09 -20.60
C ASN A 297 -8.59 31.64 -19.77
N TYR A 298 -8.61 32.96 -19.60
CA TYR A 298 -9.59 33.69 -18.78
C TYR A 298 -11.05 33.39 -19.14
N GLU A 299 -11.39 33.36 -20.43
CA GLU A 299 -12.75 33.10 -20.93
C GLU A 299 -13.24 31.68 -20.63
N LYS A 300 -12.33 30.69 -20.72
CA LYS A 300 -12.63 29.29 -20.39
C LYS A 300 -12.98 29.14 -18.92
N VAL A 301 -12.22 29.79 -18.03
CA VAL A 301 -12.47 29.78 -16.58
C VAL A 301 -13.81 30.44 -16.25
N TRP A 302 -14.08 31.60 -16.86
CA TRP A 302 -15.33 32.32 -16.64
C TRP A 302 -16.55 31.50 -17.06
N SER A 303 -16.49 30.91 -18.25
CA SER A 303 -17.52 30.02 -18.79
C SER A 303 -17.76 28.81 -17.89
N LEU A 304 -16.71 28.19 -17.34
CA LEU A 304 -16.85 27.06 -16.42
C LEU A 304 -17.50 27.46 -15.08
N LYS A 305 -17.15 28.63 -14.54
CA LYS A 305 -17.67 29.11 -13.26
C LYS A 305 -19.15 29.53 -13.36
N HIS A 306 -19.54 30.12 -14.48
CA HIS A 306 -20.90 30.66 -14.68
C HIS A 306 -21.77 29.82 -15.62
N ARG A 307 -21.31 28.62 -16.02
CA ARG A 307 -22.09 27.67 -16.83
C ARG A 307 -23.47 27.39 -16.23
N ASN A 308 -23.54 27.32 -14.90
CA ASN A 308 -24.77 27.05 -14.17
C ASN A 308 -25.58 28.31 -13.85
N ASP A 309 -25.00 29.50 -13.99
CA ASP A 309 -25.71 30.76 -13.78
C ASP A 309 -26.60 31.10 -14.99
N MET A 310 -26.19 30.67 -16.19
CA MET A 310 -26.97 30.77 -17.43
C MET A 310 -28.09 29.71 -17.52
N ALA A 311 -27.95 28.57 -16.81
CA ALA A 311 -28.88 27.44 -16.88
C ALA A 311 -30.13 27.59 -15.99
N LYS A 312 -30.44 28.81 -15.50
CA LYS A 312 -31.73 29.13 -14.85
C LYS A 312 -32.82 29.51 -15.87
N THR A 313 -32.67 29.13 -17.13
CA THR A 313 -33.82 29.04 -18.03
C THR A 313 -34.70 27.88 -17.55
N LEU A 314 -36.00 28.15 -17.42
CA LEU A 314 -37.10 27.30 -16.94
C LEU A 314 -36.82 25.78 -16.94
N PRO A 315 -37.23 25.04 -15.89
CA PRO A 315 -37.10 23.59 -15.89
C PRO A 315 -37.83 23.04 -17.11
N VAL A 316 -37.08 22.65 -18.13
CA VAL A 316 -37.58 21.78 -19.19
C VAL A 316 -37.95 20.52 -18.44
N ILE A 317 -39.25 20.23 -18.39
CA ILE A 317 -39.79 18.96 -17.94
C ILE A 317 -39.29 17.94 -18.95
N LEU A 318 -38.07 17.46 -18.74
CA LEU A 318 -37.58 16.26 -19.37
C LEU A 318 -38.41 15.13 -18.77
N THR A 319 -39.37 14.64 -19.55
CA THR A 319 -40.00 13.36 -19.31
C THR A 319 -38.90 12.31 -19.40
N ASP A 320 -38.34 11.95 -18.25
CA ASP A 320 -37.33 10.91 -18.15
C ASP A 320 -37.86 9.64 -18.84
N PRO A 321 -37.19 9.09 -19.86
CA PRO A 321 -37.51 7.76 -20.33
C PRO A 321 -37.28 6.81 -19.17
N SER A 322 -38.36 6.16 -18.74
CA SER A 322 -38.41 5.15 -17.68
C SER A 322 -37.54 3.95 -18.05
N THR A 323 -36.22 4.09 -17.92
CA THR A 323 -35.32 2.95 -17.86
C THR A 323 -35.41 2.43 -16.44
N ARG A 324 -36.29 1.45 -16.22
CA ARG A 324 -36.36 0.65 -15.00
C ARG A 324 -34.94 0.15 -14.69
N LYS A 325 -34.28 0.78 -13.72
CA LYS A 325 -33.06 0.27 -13.12
C LYS A 325 -33.42 -1.08 -12.51
N LYS A 326 -33.00 -2.18 -13.15
CA LYS A 326 -33.02 -3.49 -12.51
C LYS A 326 -32.13 -3.37 -11.29
N THR A 327 -32.74 -3.46 -10.10
CA THR A 327 -32.04 -3.50 -8.84
C THR A 327 -31.22 -4.79 -8.83
N ILE A 328 -29.92 -4.67 -9.11
CA ILE A 328 -28.99 -5.80 -9.00
C ILE A 328 -28.78 -6.03 -7.50
N THR A 329 -29.39 -7.08 -6.98
CA THR A 329 -29.16 -7.59 -5.63
C THR A 329 -27.73 -8.16 -5.56
N PRO A 330 -26.83 -7.61 -4.72
CA PRO A 330 -25.43 -8.04 -4.64
C PRO A 330 -25.20 -9.50 -4.19
N GLY A 331 -26.25 -10.21 -3.78
CA GLY A 331 -26.17 -11.61 -3.33
C GLY A 331 -26.04 -12.64 -4.46
N GLU A 332 -26.40 -12.31 -5.70
CA GLU A 332 -26.43 -13.29 -6.80
C GLU A 332 -25.06 -13.50 -7.50
N PHE A 333 -24.08 -12.63 -7.26
CA PHE A 333 -22.76 -12.70 -7.90
C PHE A 333 -21.65 -13.30 -7.01
N ALA A 334 -21.96 -13.67 -5.76
CA ALA A 334 -20.99 -14.21 -4.81
C ALA A 334 -21.10 -15.73 -4.57
N GLU A 335 -21.99 -16.42 -5.29
CA GLU A 335 -22.12 -17.88 -5.19
C GLU A 335 -21.68 -18.53 -6.51
N ILE A 336 -20.48 -19.10 -6.51
CA ILE A 336 -20.09 -20.09 -7.53
C ILE A 336 -21.02 -21.29 -7.30
N LYS A 337 -21.99 -21.50 -8.20
CA LYS A 337 -22.83 -22.70 -8.18
C LYS A 337 -21.92 -23.91 -8.41
N LEU A 338 -21.54 -24.57 -7.31
CA LEU A 338 -20.85 -25.84 -7.37
C LEU A 338 -21.82 -26.87 -8.00
N PRO A 339 -21.33 -27.75 -8.89
CA PRO A 339 -22.15 -28.85 -9.36
C PRO A 339 -22.59 -29.70 -8.16
N PRO A 340 -23.83 -30.22 -8.16
CA PRO A 340 -24.33 -31.01 -7.04
C PRO A 340 -23.38 -32.18 -6.75
N LEU A 341 -23.09 -32.40 -5.47
CA LEU A 341 -22.32 -33.56 -5.03
C LEU A 341 -23.00 -34.82 -5.58
N ASN A 342 -22.24 -35.65 -6.29
CA ASN A 342 -22.70 -36.92 -6.86
C ASN A 342 -23.03 -37.92 -5.73
N THR A 343 -24.16 -37.73 -5.07
CA THR A 343 -24.72 -38.71 -4.14
C THR A 343 -25.37 -39.82 -4.96
N GLY A 344 -24.76 -41.01 -4.91
CA GLY A 344 -25.41 -42.27 -5.27
C GLY A 344 -25.36 -42.63 -6.75
N LYS A 345 -24.67 -43.75 -7.02
CA LYS A 345 -24.68 -44.57 -8.25
C LYS A 345 -23.81 -44.12 -9.45
N LEU A 346 -23.44 -42.85 -9.61
CA LEU A 346 -22.52 -42.41 -10.68
C LEU A 346 -21.02 -42.42 -10.30
N ALA A 347 -20.67 -42.32 -9.02
CA ALA A 347 -19.28 -42.34 -8.54
C ALA A 347 -18.55 -43.69 -8.79
N LYS A 348 -19.28 -44.79 -8.98
CA LYS A 348 -18.69 -46.11 -9.27
C LYS A 348 -18.21 -46.26 -10.72
N LYS A 349 -18.64 -45.37 -11.64
CA LYS A 349 -18.22 -45.43 -13.06
C LYS A 349 -16.93 -44.64 -13.32
N THR A 350 -16.72 -43.51 -12.64
CA THR A 350 -15.50 -42.70 -12.78
C THR A 350 -14.27 -43.33 -12.15
N PHE A 351 -14.42 -44.05 -11.02
CA PHE A 351 -13.30 -44.79 -10.40
C PHE A 351 -12.75 -45.92 -11.31
N ARG A 352 -13.61 -46.54 -12.14
CA ARG A 352 -13.15 -47.58 -13.08
C ARG A 352 -12.43 -47.02 -14.31
N SER A 353 -12.68 -45.76 -14.72
CA SER A 353 -11.99 -45.17 -15.87
C SER A 353 -10.63 -44.55 -15.51
N THR A 354 -10.49 -44.00 -14.30
CA THR A 354 -9.20 -43.48 -13.81
C THR A 354 -8.22 -44.60 -13.47
N GLN A 355 -8.70 -45.76 -13.00
CA GLN A 355 -7.84 -46.92 -12.76
C GLN A 355 -7.29 -47.53 -14.07
N ARG A 356 -8.09 -47.55 -15.15
CA ARG A 356 -7.60 -47.97 -16.48
C ARG A 356 -6.55 -47.02 -17.08
N PHE A 357 -6.61 -45.73 -16.76
CA PHE A 357 -5.61 -44.76 -17.23
C PHE A 357 -4.26 -44.88 -16.49
N TYR A 358 -4.27 -45.35 -15.25
CA TYR A 358 -3.04 -45.60 -14.49
C TYR A 358 -2.35 -46.92 -14.89
N ASP A 359 -3.12 -47.96 -15.23
CA ASP A 359 -2.54 -49.25 -15.65
C ASP A 359 -1.96 -49.21 -17.07
N PHE A 360 -2.41 -48.29 -17.93
CA PHE A 360 -1.87 -48.14 -19.30
C PHE A 360 -0.51 -47.41 -19.35
N ASN A 361 -0.11 -46.72 -18.28
CA ASN A 361 1.17 -46.00 -18.18
C ASN A 361 2.25 -46.77 -17.42
N LYS A 362 2.02 -48.04 -17.07
CA LYS A 362 2.99 -48.91 -16.38
C LYS A 362 3.71 -49.91 -17.27
N THR A 363 3.46 -49.89 -18.58
CA THR A 363 4.07 -50.80 -19.58
C THR A 363 5.02 -50.10 -20.55
N TYR A 364 5.42 -48.86 -20.26
CA TYR A 364 6.55 -48.20 -20.92
C TYR A 364 7.52 -47.74 -19.82
N THR A 365 8.78 -48.17 -19.95
CA THR A 365 9.82 -48.47 -18.93
C THR A 365 9.75 -49.89 -18.45
#